data_AF-A0A078IZ89-F1
#
_entry.id   AF-A0A078IZ89-F1
#
_cell.length_a   1.000
_cell.length_b   1.000
_cell.length_c   1.000
_cell.angle_alpha   90.00
_cell.angle_beta   90.00
_cell.angle_gamma   90.00
#
_symmetry.space_group_name_H-M   'P 1'
#
loop_
_entity.id
_entity.type
_entity.pdbx_description
1 polymer ?
#
loop_
_entity_poly.entity_id
_entity_poly.type
_entity_poly.pdbx_seq_one_letter_code
_entity_poly.pdbx_strand_id
1 'polypeptide(L)'
;MALATRSKVNVPVIGGHAGVTIIPLLSQAYLSLTSSLCDVPTALTKRTQDGGTEVVEAKAGKGSATLSMAYAGALFADACLKGLNGVPDVEECSYVQSTITELPFFASKVRLGKNGVEDPKLKSFIEKGVKFANQ
;
A
#
# COMPACT_ATOMS: atom_id res chain seq x y z
N MET A 1 7.67 25.36 -0.98
CA MET A 1 7.09 24.07 -1.38
C MET A 1 8.23 23.06 -1.45
N ALA A 2 8.43 22.25 -0.41
CA ALA A 2 9.50 21.25 -0.43
C ALA A 2 9.02 20.06 -1.27
N LEU A 3 9.68 19.82 -2.42
CA LEU A 3 9.48 18.58 -3.18
C LEU A 3 9.85 17.41 -2.26
N ALA A 4 8.88 16.56 -1.92
CA ALA A 4 9.17 15.36 -1.16
C ALA A 4 10.11 14.48 -1.98
N THR A 5 11.28 14.16 -1.43
CA THR A 5 12.17 13.15 -2.03
C THR A 5 11.43 11.80 -2.02
N ARG A 6 11.66 10.93 -3.01
CA ARG A 6 11.02 9.59 -3.09
C ARG A 6 11.07 8.84 -1.75
N SER A 7 12.16 8.98 -1.00
CA SER A 7 12.38 8.38 0.32
C SER A 7 11.46 8.88 1.44
N LYS A 8 10.69 9.95 1.22
CA LYS A 8 9.81 10.57 2.23
C LYS A 8 8.32 10.41 1.92
N VAL A 9 7.96 9.75 0.81
CA VAL A 9 6.56 9.53 0.42
C VAL A 9 6.14 8.13 0.89
N ASN A 10 5.13 8.08 1.77
CA ASN A 10 4.49 6.85 2.19
C ASN A 10 2.99 6.95 1.87
N VAL A 11 2.49 6.00 1.07
CA VAL A 11 1.07 5.90 0.68
C VAL A 11 0.57 4.53 1.11
N PRO A 12 -0.36 4.45 2.09
CA PRO A 12 -0.97 3.19 2.45
C PRO A 12 -1.77 2.61 1.29
N VAL A 13 -1.59 1.32 1.01
CA VAL A 13 -2.36 0.58 0.00
C VAL A 13 -3.11 -0.55 0.69
N ILE A 14 -4.44 -0.57 0.53
CA ILE A 14 -5.33 -1.54 1.16
C ILE A 14 -6.08 -2.38 0.11
N GLY A 15 -6.86 -3.35 0.56
CA GLY A 15 -7.70 -4.17 -0.32
C GLY A 15 -7.06 -5.51 -0.69
N GLY A 16 -6.67 -5.65 -1.95
CA GLY A 16 -6.02 -6.83 -2.51
C GLY A 16 -4.81 -6.46 -3.36
N HIS A 17 -4.34 -7.42 -4.17
CA HIS A 17 -3.13 -7.27 -5.01
C HIS A 17 -3.42 -7.52 -6.51
N ALA A 18 -4.66 -7.27 -6.96
CA ALA A 18 -5.05 -7.47 -8.34
C ALA A 18 -6.02 -6.39 -8.84
N GLY A 19 -5.61 -5.62 -9.85
CA GLY A 19 -6.44 -4.62 -10.52
C GLY A 19 -7.16 -3.70 -9.53
N VAL A 20 -8.47 -3.57 -9.67
CA VAL A 20 -9.32 -2.67 -8.87
C VAL A 20 -9.33 -2.98 -7.36
N THR A 21 -8.85 -4.15 -6.94
CA THR A 21 -8.72 -4.47 -5.51
C THR A 21 -7.56 -3.71 -4.86
N ILE A 22 -6.62 -3.17 -5.63
CA ILE A 22 -5.52 -2.35 -5.14
C ILE A 22 -6.05 -0.94 -4.88
N ILE A 23 -6.16 -0.55 -3.61
CA ILE A 23 -6.77 0.73 -3.21
C ILE A 23 -5.68 1.61 -2.55
N PRO A 24 -5.02 2.52 -3.29
CA PRO A 24 -4.08 3.48 -2.72
C PRO A 24 -4.81 4.61 -2.00
N LEU A 25 -4.57 4.77 -0.70
CA LEU A 25 -5.15 5.83 0.11
C LEU A 25 -4.37 7.14 -0.09
N LEU A 26 -4.48 7.74 -1.27
CA LEU A 26 -3.76 8.97 -1.64
C LEU A 26 -4.05 10.15 -0.70
N SER A 27 -5.22 10.18 -0.07
CA SER A 27 -5.60 11.16 0.95
C SER A 27 -4.75 11.11 2.22
N GLN A 28 -4.08 9.99 2.46
CA GLN A 28 -3.22 9.74 3.62
C GLN A 28 -1.73 9.84 3.27
N ALA A 29 -1.41 9.97 1.99
CA ALA A 29 -0.08 10.42 1.60
C ALA A 29 0.13 11.83 2.16
N TYR A 30 1.35 12.17 2.57
CA TYR A 30 1.76 13.55 2.92
C TYR A 30 1.70 14.53 1.72
N LEU A 31 0.81 14.30 0.75
CA LEU A 31 0.46 15.26 -0.28
C LEU A 31 -0.80 16.00 0.16
N SER A 32 -0.61 17.25 0.60
CA SER A 32 -1.61 18.28 0.37
C SER A 32 -1.72 18.49 -1.15
N LEU A 33 -2.40 17.57 -1.84
CA LEU A 33 -2.82 17.75 -3.23
C LEU A 33 -3.66 19.02 -3.27
N THR A 34 -3.09 20.09 -3.80
CA THR A 34 -3.79 21.35 -4.01
C THR A 34 -4.98 21.08 -4.93
N SER A 35 -6.13 21.65 -4.60
CA SER A 35 -7.44 21.44 -5.24
C SER A 35 -7.50 21.73 -6.76
N SER A 36 -6.40 22.09 -7.38
CA SER A 36 -6.22 22.33 -8.83
C SER A 36 -5.97 21.06 -9.65
N LEU A 37 -6.01 19.87 -9.04
CA LEU A 37 -5.58 18.60 -9.65
C LEU A 37 -6.66 17.50 -9.59
N CYS A 38 -7.94 17.81 -9.82
CA CYS A 38 -9.05 16.84 -9.69
C CYS A 38 -8.84 15.50 -10.41
N ASP A 39 -8.14 15.47 -11.56
CA ASP A 39 -7.92 14.23 -12.32
C ASP A 39 -6.70 13.42 -11.88
N VAL A 40 -5.80 14.01 -11.10
CA VAL A 40 -4.54 13.38 -10.69
C VAL A 40 -4.77 12.17 -9.77
N PRO A 41 -5.62 12.21 -8.73
CA PRO A 41 -5.90 11.05 -7.89
C PRO A 41 -6.45 9.85 -8.69
N THR A 42 -7.33 10.11 -9.65
CA THR A 42 -7.91 9.07 -10.52
C THR A 42 -6.84 8.45 -11.40
N ALA A 43 -6.04 9.26 -12.08
CA ALA A 43 -4.95 8.78 -12.93
C ALA A 43 -3.88 8.00 -12.14
N LEU A 44 -3.50 8.49 -10.95
CA LEU A 44 -2.55 7.80 -10.07
C LEU A 44 -3.10 6.48 -9.55
N THR A 45 -4.37 6.45 -9.18
CA THR A 45 -5.04 5.22 -8.73
C THR A 45 -5.04 4.18 -9.85
N LYS A 46 -5.50 4.55 -11.05
CA LYS A 46 -5.54 3.67 -12.20
C LYS A 46 -4.16 3.12 -12.56
N ARG A 47 -3.16 3.99 -12.60
CA ARG A 47 -1.77 3.60 -12.87
C ARG A 47 -1.19 2.67 -11.79
N THR A 48 -1.56 2.86 -10.54
CA THR A 48 -1.14 1.97 -9.44
C THR A 48 -1.76 0.58 -9.61
N GLN A 49 -3.03 0.50 -10.01
CA GLN A 49 -3.75 -0.75 -10.23
C GLN A 49 -3.22 -1.52 -11.46
N ASP A 50 -2.84 -0.79 -12.51
CA ASP A 50 -2.36 -1.37 -13.77
C ASP A 50 -0.83 -1.54 -13.82
N GLY A 51 -0.09 -1.09 -12.82
CA GLY A 51 1.38 -1.03 -12.88
C GLY A 51 2.06 -2.39 -13.15
N GLY A 52 1.47 -3.49 -12.71
CA GLY A 52 1.93 -4.84 -13.06
C GLY A 52 1.75 -5.16 -14.55
N THR A 53 0.59 -4.80 -15.10
CA THR A 53 0.25 -4.94 -16.53
C THR A 53 1.17 -4.08 -17.39
N GLU A 54 1.39 -2.81 -17.03
CA GLU A 54 2.29 -1.90 -17.75
C GLU A 54 3.70 -2.49 -17.88
N VAL A 55 4.19 -3.19 -16.85
CA VAL A 55 5.51 -3.86 -16.91
C VAL A 55 5.50 -5.08 -17.83
N VAL A 56 4.42 -5.88 -17.83
CA VAL A 56 4.29 -7.03 -18.74
C VAL A 56 4.26 -6.56 -20.20
N GLU A 57 3.50 -5.50 -20.47
CA GLU A 57 3.41 -4.87 -21.79
C GLU A 57 4.76 -4.31 -22.24
N ALA A 58 5.45 -3.57 -21.35
CA ALA A 58 6.79 -3.06 -21.62
C ALA A 58 7.82 -4.17 -21.87
N LYS A 59 7.61 -5.36 -21.30
CA LYS A 59 8.40 -6.57 -21.55
C LYS A 59 7.89 -7.41 -22.72
N ALA A 60 6.94 -6.90 -23.51
CA ALA A 60 6.32 -7.60 -24.65
C ALA A 60 5.80 -9.00 -24.28
N GLY A 61 5.19 -9.13 -23.10
CA GLY A 61 4.66 -10.39 -22.59
C GLY A 61 5.70 -11.39 -22.06
N LYS A 62 7.00 -11.05 -22.07
CA LYS A 62 8.10 -11.96 -21.65
C LYS A 62 8.32 -11.97 -20.14
N GLY A 63 7.23 -11.92 -19.36
CA GLY A 63 7.23 -11.92 -17.91
C GLY A 63 6.92 -10.57 -17.28
N SER A 64 6.74 -10.57 -15.96
CA SER A 64 6.27 -9.43 -15.15
C SER A 64 7.42 -8.72 -14.41
N ALA A 65 7.08 -7.85 -13.47
CA ALA A 65 8.02 -7.15 -12.61
C ALA A 65 8.87 -8.13 -11.79
N THR A 66 10.19 -8.10 -11.98
CA THR A 66 11.14 -8.96 -11.28
C THR A 66 11.99 -8.17 -10.30
N LEU A 67 12.79 -7.21 -10.79
CA LEU A 67 13.71 -6.44 -9.96
C LEU A 67 12.99 -5.57 -8.92
N SER A 68 11.92 -4.88 -9.32
CA SER A 68 11.12 -4.07 -8.39
C SER A 68 10.41 -4.94 -7.34
N MET A 69 9.95 -6.12 -7.72
CA MET A 69 9.33 -7.07 -6.78
C MET A 69 10.37 -7.66 -5.82
N ALA A 70 11.57 -8.02 -6.30
CA ALA A 70 12.66 -8.47 -5.44
C ALA A 70 13.05 -7.40 -4.40
N TYR A 71 13.12 -6.14 -4.83
CA TYR A 71 13.36 -5.01 -3.93
C TYR A 71 12.24 -4.84 -2.89
N ALA A 72 10.97 -4.84 -3.31
CA ALA A 72 9.84 -4.74 -2.40
C ALA A 72 9.78 -5.92 -1.41
N GLY A 73 10.05 -7.14 -1.89
CA GLY A 73 10.14 -8.33 -1.06
C GLY A 73 11.28 -8.25 -0.03
N ALA A 74 12.44 -7.74 -0.42
CA ALA A 74 13.56 -7.52 0.51
C ALA A 74 13.22 -6.50 1.60
N LEU A 75 12.53 -5.40 1.26
CA LEU A 75 12.07 -4.41 2.24
C LEU A 75 11.07 -5.02 3.23
N PHE A 76 10.06 -5.76 2.75
CA PHE A 76 9.08 -6.38 3.62
C PHE A 76 9.69 -7.49 4.49
N ALA A 77 10.62 -8.27 3.94
CA ALA A 77 11.37 -9.27 4.71
C ALA A 77 12.20 -8.62 5.82
N ASP A 78 12.90 -7.51 5.54
CA ASP A 78 13.63 -6.74 6.54
C ASP A 78 12.70 -6.19 7.64
N ALA A 79 11.50 -5.71 7.29
CA ALA A 79 10.49 -5.30 8.26
C ALA A 79 10.04 -6.47 9.15
N CYS A 80 9.75 -7.64 8.58
CA CYS A 80 9.45 -8.84 9.36
C CYS A 80 10.60 -9.21 10.31
N LEU A 81 11.85 -9.18 9.85
CA LEU A 81 13.02 -9.46 10.69
C LEU A 81 13.18 -8.46 11.83
N LYS A 82 12.93 -7.17 11.57
CA LYS A 82 12.90 -6.12 12.61
C LYS A 82 11.81 -6.39 13.66
N GLY A 83 10.61 -6.74 13.21
CA GLY A 83 9.50 -7.13 14.11
C GLY A 83 9.87 -8.33 14.99
N LEU A 84 10.45 -9.38 14.40
CA LEU A 84 10.94 -10.57 15.11
C LEU A 84 12.04 -10.22 16.13
N ASN A 85 12.91 -9.26 15.80
CA ASN A 85 13.94 -8.76 16.71
C ASN A 85 13.39 -7.84 17.81
N GLY A 86 12.08 -7.57 17.83
CA GLY A 86 11.43 -6.74 18.83
C GLY A 86 11.65 -5.24 18.64
N VAL A 87 12.00 -4.79 17.44
CA VAL A 87 11.99 -3.36 17.11
C VAL A 87 10.54 -2.86 17.24
N PRO A 88 10.28 -1.80 18.02
CA PRO A 88 8.92 -1.27 18.17
C PRO A 88 8.45 -0.58 16.89
N ASP A 89 7.13 -0.46 16.75
CA ASP A 89 6.45 0.37 15.73
C ASP A 89 6.85 0.07 14.27
N VAL A 90 7.18 -1.19 13.98
CA VAL A 90 7.37 -1.66 12.61
C VAL A 90 6.00 -1.89 11.98
N GLU A 91 5.60 -0.99 11.07
CA GLU A 91 4.31 -1.05 10.38
C GLU A 91 4.48 -1.24 8.88
N GLU A 92 3.71 -2.15 8.29
CA GLU A 92 3.67 -2.39 6.84
C GLU A 92 2.25 -2.68 6.37
N CYS A 93 1.95 -2.45 5.09
CA CYS A 93 0.70 -2.92 4.49
C CYS A 93 0.86 -4.39 4.05
N SER A 94 -0.02 -5.27 4.53
CA SER A 94 0.06 -6.71 4.20
C SER A 94 -1.32 -7.34 4.04
N TYR A 95 -1.45 -8.25 3.07
CA TYR A 95 -2.66 -9.04 2.82
C TYR A 95 -2.68 -10.26 3.74
N VAL A 96 -3.48 -10.18 4.80
CA VAL A 96 -3.52 -11.17 5.88
C VAL A 96 -4.96 -11.47 6.29
N GLN A 97 -5.13 -12.51 7.11
CA GLN A 97 -6.43 -12.77 7.73
C GLN A 97 -6.86 -11.55 8.54
N SER A 98 -8.08 -11.07 8.31
CA SER A 98 -8.53 -9.78 8.84
C SER A 98 -9.99 -9.82 9.25
N THR A 99 -10.34 -8.98 10.22
CA THR A 99 -11.72 -8.73 10.68
C THR A 99 -12.17 -7.28 10.42
N ILE A 100 -11.38 -6.55 9.64
CA ILE A 100 -11.63 -5.15 9.29
C ILE A 100 -12.86 -5.02 8.38
N THR A 101 -13.06 -5.96 7.46
CA THR A 101 -14.23 -6.05 6.58
C THR A 101 -14.95 -7.37 6.84
N GLU A 102 -16.08 -7.64 6.18
CA GLU A 102 -16.70 -8.98 6.21
C GLU A 102 -15.87 -10.06 5.49
N LEU A 103 -14.84 -9.68 4.72
CA LEU A 103 -13.99 -10.62 4.01
C LEU A 103 -12.98 -11.27 4.98
N PRO A 104 -12.69 -12.57 4.83
CA PRO A 104 -11.77 -13.28 5.72
C PRO A 104 -10.31 -12.80 5.59
N PHE A 105 -9.95 -12.17 4.46
CA PHE A 105 -8.62 -11.65 4.19
C PHE A 105 -8.71 -10.27 3.56
N PHE A 106 -7.83 -9.36 3.98
CA PHE A 106 -7.80 -7.99 3.47
C PHE A 106 -6.42 -7.37 3.69
N ALA A 107 -5.90 -6.66 2.69
CA ALA A 107 -4.69 -5.88 2.82
C ALA A 107 -4.97 -4.62 3.64
N SER A 108 -4.23 -4.46 4.71
CA SER A 108 -4.31 -3.28 5.57
C SER A 108 -2.96 -3.05 6.23
N LYS A 109 -2.79 -1.88 6.85
CA LYS A 109 -1.62 -1.63 7.67
C LYS A 109 -1.68 -2.53 8.91
N VAL A 110 -0.58 -3.23 9.16
CA VAL A 110 -0.37 -4.13 10.29
C VAL A 110 0.91 -3.77 11.01
N ARG A 111 0.98 -4.03 12.31
CA ARG A 111 2.22 -3.96 13.06
C ARG A 111 2.88 -5.33 13.09
N LEU A 112 4.18 -5.37 12.85
CA LEU A 112 5.02 -6.57 12.88
C LEU A 112 5.76 -6.61 14.21
N GLY A 113 5.60 -7.70 14.95
CA GLY A 113 6.26 -7.93 16.23
C GLY A 113 6.85 -9.33 16.34
N LYS A 114 7.13 -9.76 17.58
CA LYS A 114 7.88 -10.99 17.84
C LYS A 114 7.14 -12.25 17.42
N ASN A 115 5.81 -12.15 17.30
CA ASN A 115 4.94 -13.27 16.90
C ASN A 115 4.36 -13.09 15.50
N GLY A 116 4.98 -12.25 14.65
CA GLY A 116 4.47 -11.93 13.33
C GLY A 116 3.53 -10.73 13.37
N VAL A 117 2.32 -10.87 12.83
CA VAL A 117 1.34 -9.77 12.77
C VAL A 117 0.69 -9.56 14.15
N GLU A 118 0.84 -8.36 14.69
CA GLU A 118 0.29 -7.95 15.98
C GLU A 118 -0.68 -6.77 15.78
N ASP A 119 -1.91 -6.91 16.29
CA ASP A 119 -2.97 -5.88 16.30
C ASP A 119 -3.46 -5.34 14.93
N PRO A 120 -4.53 -5.92 14.34
CA PRO A 120 -5.16 -5.40 13.12
C PRO A 120 -6.14 -4.23 13.34
N LYS A 121 -6.13 -3.53 14.49
CA LYS A 121 -7.12 -2.48 14.80
C LYS A 121 -6.94 -1.22 13.95
N LEU A 122 -7.53 -1.22 12.76
CA LEU A 122 -7.47 -0.08 11.85
C LEU A 122 -8.81 0.27 11.16
N LYS A 123 -9.96 -0.19 11.68
CA LYS A 123 -11.28 0.13 11.10
C LYS A 123 -11.49 1.64 10.93
N SER A 124 -11.17 2.44 11.95
CA SER A 124 -11.36 3.90 11.93
C SER A 124 -10.45 4.63 10.92
N PHE A 125 -9.30 4.05 10.58
CA PHE A 125 -8.34 4.62 9.62
C PHE A 125 -8.78 4.38 8.17
N ILE A 126 -9.33 3.20 7.90
CA ILE A 126 -9.85 2.82 6.59
C ILE A 126 -11.13 3.60 6.27
N GLU A 127 -12.03 3.75 7.24
CA GLU A 127 -13.25 4.56 7.06
C GLU A 127 -12.97 6.01 6.64
N LYS A 128 -11.91 6.63 7.20
CA LYS A 128 -11.49 7.98 6.81
C LYS A 128 -10.92 8.04 5.39
N GLY A 129 -10.14 7.03 5.00
CA GLY A 129 -9.54 6.94 3.66
C GLY A 129 -10.57 6.70 2.57
N VAL A 130 -11.50 5.76 2.78
CA VAL A 130 -12.55 5.39 1.82
C VAL A 130 -13.55 6.53 1.60
N LYS A 131 -13.93 7.27 2.65
CA LYS A 131 -14.82 8.44 2.51
C LYS A 131 -14.25 9.53 1.61
N PHE A 132 -12.93 9.69 1.56
CA PHE A 132 -12.28 10.67 0.67
C PHE A 132 -12.14 10.16 -0.77
N ALA A 133 -11.89 8.86 -0.97
CA ALA A 133 -11.78 8.28 -2.31
C ALA A 133 -13.11 8.26 -3.09
N ASN A 134 -14.24 8.32 -2.37
CA ASN A 134 -15.60 8.33 -2.92
C ASN A 134 -16.22 9.75 -2.99
N GLN A 135 -15.43 10.80 -2.75
CA GLN A 135 -15.80 12.21 -2.97
C GLN A 135 -15.10 12.73 -4.22
#